data_AF-A0A212D0A2-F1
#
_entry.id   AF-A0A212D0A2-F1
#
_cell.length_a   1.000
_cell.length_b   1.000
_cell.length_c   1.000
_cell.angle_alpha   90.00
_cell.angle_beta   90.00
_cell.angle_gamma   90.00
#
_symmetry.space_group_name_H-M   'P 1'
#
loop_
_entity.id
_entity.type
_entity.pdbx_description
1 polymer ?
#
loop_
_entity_poly.entity_id
_entity_poly.type
_entity_poly.pdbx_seq_one_letter_code
_entity_poly.pdbx_strand_id
1 'polypeptide(L)'
;MAQSKHAEARELMCSGALLFFSHGQVFTCLRRRYKAEAARVPLGQACVLSFAESLAKLFSLMDPNSPERVAFVSRALKWSSGGSGKLGHPRLHQLLALTLWKEQNYCESRYHFLHSRDGEGCANMLVEYSTARGFRSEVDMFVAQAVLQFLCLKNKSSASVVFTTYTQKHPSIESGPPFVQPLLNFIWFLLLAVEGGKLTVFTVLCEQYQPALRRDPMYNE
;
A
#
# COMPACT_ATOMS: atom_id res chain seq x y z
N MET A 1 -16.28 -37.74 -3.30
CA MET A 1 -15.03 -37.28 -2.63
C MET A 1 -15.42 -36.33 -1.48
N ALA A 2 -16.11 -36.69 -0.40
CA ALA A 2 -16.18 -37.87 0.49
C ALA A 2 -15.24 -37.87 1.71
N GLN A 3 -14.36 -36.87 1.88
CA GLN A 3 -13.64 -36.69 3.15
C GLN A 3 -13.49 -35.20 3.44
N SER A 4 -13.94 -34.74 4.61
CA SER A 4 -13.84 -33.35 5.10
C SER A 4 -12.39 -32.90 5.41
N LYS A 5 -11.42 -33.45 4.69
CA LYS A 5 -9.98 -33.19 4.81
C LYS A 5 -9.57 -31.96 4.01
N HIS A 6 -10.25 -30.85 4.30
CA HIS A 6 -10.06 -29.60 3.57
C HIS A 6 -8.72 -28.93 3.89
N ALA A 7 -8.17 -29.16 5.09
CA ALA A 7 -6.86 -28.65 5.49
C ALA A 7 -5.71 -29.37 4.74
N GLU A 8 -5.73 -30.71 4.70
CA GLU A 8 -4.72 -31.52 3.99
C GLU A 8 -4.72 -31.23 2.49
N ALA A 9 -5.89 -31.10 1.86
CA ALA A 9 -5.99 -30.70 0.45
C ALA A 9 -5.48 -29.26 0.20
N ARG A 10 -5.62 -28.36 1.18
CA ARG A 10 -5.12 -26.99 1.07
C ARG A 10 -3.59 -26.93 1.15
N GLU A 11 -3.01 -27.68 2.07
CA GLU A 11 -1.57 -27.80 2.27
C GLU A 11 -0.91 -28.47 1.07
N LEU A 12 -1.48 -29.58 0.58
CA LEU A 12 -1.04 -30.28 -0.63
C LEU A 12 -1.07 -29.40 -1.90
N MET A 13 -2.03 -28.47 -1.97
CA MET A 13 -2.16 -27.55 -3.11
C MET A 13 -1.27 -26.32 -2.99
N CYS A 14 -0.93 -25.89 -1.77
CA CYS A 14 0.08 -24.84 -1.55
C CYS A 14 1.50 -25.39 -1.77
N SER A 15 1.80 -26.58 -1.25
CA SER A 15 3.03 -27.31 -1.58
C SER A 15 3.08 -27.65 -3.07
N GLY A 16 1.96 -28.04 -3.67
CA GLY A 16 1.82 -28.25 -5.11
C GLY A 16 2.04 -26.98 -5.92
N ALA A 17 1.50 -25.82 -5.53
CA ALA A 17 1.75 -24.55 -6.23
C ALA A 17 3.21 -24.09 -6.13
N LEU A 18 3.88 -24.35 -5.00
CA LEU A 18 5.31 -24.17 -4.82
C LEU A 18 6.13 -25.16 -5.67
N LEU A 19 5.65 -26.40 -5.85
CA LEU A 19 6.25 -27.41 -6.73
C LEU A 19 6.00 -27.09 -8.22
N PHE A 20 4.84 -26.55 -8.59
CA PHE A 20 4.55 -26.11 -9.96
C PHE A 20 5.29 -24.82 -10.33
N PHE A 21 5.80 -24.08 -9.36
CA PHE A 21 6.75 -22.98 -9.57
C PHE A 21 8.07 -23.48 -10.16
N SER A 22 8.52 -24.71 -9.84
CA SER A 22 9.69 -25.30 -10.51
C SER A 22 9.41 -25.74 -11.96
N HIS A 23 8.14 -25.72 -12.41
CA HIS A 23 7.73 -26.18 -13.74
C HIS A 23 6.84 -25.20 -14.54
N GLY A 24 6.71 -23.94 -14.11
CA GLY A 24 6.11 -22.86 -14.93
C GLY A 24 4.58 -22.87 -15.13
N GLN A 25 3.81 -23.66 -14.38
CA GLN A 25 2.33 -23.80 -14.58
C GLN A 25 1.47 -23.27 -13.41
N VAL A 26 1.82 -22.11 -12.87
CA VAL A 26 1.27 -21.58 -11.60
C VAL A 26 -0.19 -21.11 -11.71
N PHE A 27 -0.60 -20.50 -12.82
CA PHE A 27 -1.87 -19.76 -12.90
C PHE A 27 -3.11 -20.60 -13.19
N THR A 28 -2.96 -21.72 -13.90
CA THR A 28 -4.08 -22.59 -14.31
C THR A 28 -4.70 -23.28 -13.09
N CYS A 29 -3.86 -23.67 -12.12
CA CYS A 29 -4.28 -24.29 -10.87
C CYS A 29 -4.91 -23.29 -9.89
N LEU A 30 -4.29 -22.10 -9.68
CA LEU A 30 -4.89 -21.04 -8.85
C LEU A 30 -6.28 -20.61 -9.35
N ARG A 31 -6.46 -20.47 -10.68
CA ARG A 31 -7.75 -20.11 -11.30
C ARG A 31 -8.84 -21.17 -11.10
N ARG A 32 -8.50 -22.46 -11.22
CA ARG A 32 -9.43 -23.57 -10.97
C ARG A 32 -9.87 -23.61 -9.50
N ARG A 33 -8.96 -23.28 -8.58
CA ARG A 33 -9.18 -23.23 -7.12
C ARG A 33 -10.18 -22.14 -6.72
N TYR A 34 -10.06 -20.92 -7.25
CA TYR A 34 -11.02 -19.83 -6.98
C TYR A 34 -12.43 -20.15 -7.48
N LYS A 35 -12.57 -20.66 -8.71
CA LYS A 35 -13.89 -21.04 -9.25
C LYS A 35 -14.56 -22.14 -8.42
N ALA A 36 -13.80 -23.09 -7.87
CA ALA A 36 -14.33 -24.16 -7.05
C ALA A 36 -14.69 -23.73 -5.62
N GLU A 37 -13.90 -22.82 -5.01
CA GLU A 37 -14.11 -22.34 -3.64
C GLU A 37 -15.18 -21.23 -3.57
N ALA A 38 -15.16 -20.28 -4.52
CA ALA A 38 -16.15 -19.19 -4.60
C ALA A 38 -17.56 -19.70 -4.97
N ALA A 39 -17.67 -20.86 -5.61
CA ALA A 39 -18.94 -21.49 -5.93
C ALA A 39 -19.59 -22.23 -4.74
N ARG A 40 -18.89 -22.37 -3.59
CA ARG A 40 -19.36 -23.22 -2.49
C ARG A 40 -19.50 -22.50 -1.14
N VAL A 41 -18.71 -21.47 -0.85
CA VAL A 41 -18.80 -20.74 0.43
C VAL A 41 -18.31 -19.29 0.22
N PRO A 42 -18.94 -18.26 0.82
CA PRO A 42 -18.28 -16.96 0.95
C PRO A 42 -16.95 -17.14 1.69
N LEU A 43 -15.84 -16.87 1.01
CA LEU A 43 -14.48 -17.01 1.57
C LEU A 43 -14.40 -16.29 2.93
N GLY A 44 -14.17 -17.04 4.01
CA GLY A 44 -13.92 -16.44 5.32
C GLY A 44 -12.65 -15.59 5.30
N GLN A 45 -12.68 -14.44 5.98
CA GLN A 45 -11.59 -13.45 6.04
C GLN A 45 -10.20 -14.08 6.31
N ALA A 46 -10.13 -15.11 7.16
CA ALA A 46 -8.89 -15.82 7.50
C ALA A 46 -8.26 -16.59 6.32
N CYS A 47 -9.07 -17.10 5.39
CA CYS A 47 -8.59 -17.81 4.20
C CYS A 47 -7.96 -16.85 3.19
N VAL A 48 -8.49 -15.63 3.09
CA VAL A 48 -7.95 -14.58 2.21
C VAL A 48 -6.57 -14.12 2.70
N LEU A 49 -6.37 -14.03 4.02
CA LEU A 49 -5.10 -13.62 4.62
C LEU A 49 -3.98 -14.64 4.39
N SER A 50 -4.21 -15.92 4.67
CA SER A 50 -3.18 -16.97 4.47
C SER A 50 -2.80 -17.16 3.00
N PHE A 51 -3.75 -16.95 2.10
CA PHE A 51 -3.48 -17.00 0.67
C PHE A 51 -2.73 -15.76 0.18
N ALA A 52 -3.01 -14.57 0.72
CA ALA A 52 -2.26 -13.36 0.42
C ALA A 52 -0.78 -13.51 0.80
N GLU A 53 -0.48 -14.15 1.93
CA GLU A 53 0.89 -14.47 2.36
C GLU A 53 1.59 -15.44 1.41
N SER A 54 0.88 -16.47 0.95
CA SER A 54 1.41 -17.41 -0.05
C SER A 54 1.71 -16.72 -1.38
N LEU A 55 0.81 -15.84 -1.85
CA LEU A 55 1.00 -15.06 -3.08
C LEU A 55 2.17 -14.08 -2.96
N ALA A 56 2.32 -13.41 -1.82
CA ALA A 56 3.44 -12.51 -1.57
C ALA A 56 4.77 -13.27 -1.51
N LYS A 57 4.80 -14.46 -0.90
CA LYS A 57 5.98 -15.31 -0.90
C LYS A 57 6.37 -15.72 -2.32
N LEU A 58 5.40 -16.13 -3.14
CA LEU A 58 5.64 -16.42 -4.55
C LEU A 58 6.22 -15.20 -5.29
N PHE A 59 5.61 -14.03 -5.10
CA PHE A 59 6.10 -12.78 -5.69
C PHE A 59 7.56 -12.48 -5.30
N SER A 60 7.93 -12.68 -4.03
CA SER A 60 9.30 -12.46 -3.55
C SER A 60 10.35 -13.41 -4.14
N LEU A 61 9.92 -14.55 -4.70
CA LEU A 61 10.80 -15.53 -5.36
C LEU A 61 10.90 -15.30 -6.87
N MET A 62 10.05 -14.45 -7.46
CA MET A 62 10.08 -14.15 -8.89
C MET A 62 11.18 -13.13 -9.21
N ASP A 63 11.81 -13.27 -10.37
CA ASP A 63 12.79 -12.28 -10.84
C ASP A 63 12.13 -10.88 -10.93
N PRO A 64 12.69 -9.86 -10.26
CA PRO A 64 12.20 -8.48 -10.31
C PRO A 64 12.02 -7.92 -11.73
N ASN A 65 12.83 -8.36 -12.69
CA ASN A 65 12.83 -7.85 -14.06
C ASN A 65 11.92 -8.64 -15.01
N SER A 66 11.28 -9.70 -14.52
CA SER A 66 10.46 -10.57 -15.36
C SER A 66 9.09 -9.94 -15.68
N PRO A 67 8.65 -9.91 -16.96
CA PRO A 67 7.32 -9.43 -17.31
C PRO A 67 6.21 -10.30 -16.70
N GLU A 68 6.51 -11.57 -16.40
CA GLU A 68 5.63 -12.50 -15.70
C GLU A 68 5.26 -12.00 -14.30
N ARG A 69 6.18 -11.29 -13.62
CA ARG A 69 5.97 -10.74 -12.28
C ARG A 69 4.90 -9.64 -12.29
N VAL A 70 4.89 -8.78 -13.31
CA VAL A 70 3.85 -7.75 -13.49
C VAL A 70 2.49 -8.40 -13.76
N ALA A 71 2.46 -9.39 -14.66
CA ALA A 71 1.24 -10.15 -14.95
C ALA A 71 0.72 -10.92 -13.72
N PHE A 72 1.63 -11.43 -12.87
CA PHE A 72 1.30 -12.08 -11.61
C PHE A 72 0.59 -11.13 -10.66
N VAL A 73 1.17 -9.95 -10.39
CA VAL A 73 0.60 -8.96 -9.47
C VAL A 73 -0.79 -8.52 -9.91
N SER A 74 -0.97 -8.17 -11.18
CA SER A 74 -2.28 -7.75 -11.71
C SER A 74 -3.36 -8.82 -11.48
N ARG A 75 -3.04 -10.09 -11.75
CA ARG A 75 -3.96 -11.21 -11.53
C ARG A 75 -4.22 -11.48 -10.05
N ALA A 76 -3.19 -11.41 -9.21
CA ALA A 76 -3.27 -11.61 -7.77
C ALA A 76 -4.14 -10.54 -7.10
N LEU A 77 -3.98 -9.27 -7.48
CA LEU A 77 -4.80 -8.17 -7.00
C LEU A 77 -6.26 -8.32 -7.43
N LYS A 78 -6.52 -8.63 -8.72
CA LYS A 78 -7.87 -8.91 -9.23
C LYS A 78 -8.54 -10.08 -8.53
N TRP A 79 -7.78 -11.12 -8.19
CA TRP A 79 -8.28 -12.23 -7.37
C TRP A 79 -8.65 -11.76 -5.96
N SER A 80 -7.77 -10.98 -5.32
CA SER A 80 -7.94 -10.55 -3.94
C SER A 80 -9.11 -9.57 -3.73
N SER A 81 -9.56 -8.88 -4.78
CA SER A 81 -10.69 -7.96 -4.71
C SER A 81 -12.06 -8.66 -4.67
N GLY A 82 -12.11 -9.99 -4.80
CA GLY A 82 -13.33 -10.78 -4.68
C GLY A 82 -14.41 -10.42 -5.71
N GLY A 83 -14.03 -9.81 -6.84
CA GLY A 83 -14.97 -9.36 -7.88
C GLY A 83 -15.71 -8.05 -7.59
N SER A 84 -15.41 -7.37 -6.48
CA SER A 84 -16.11 -6.14 -6.04
C SER A 84 -15.70 -4.84 -6.76
N GLY A 85 -14.89 -4.93 -7.83
CA GLY A 85 -14.35 -3.75 -8.53
C GLY A 85 -13.32 -2.93 -7.74
N LYS A 86 -12.97 -3.35 -6.51
CA LYS A 86 -11.95 -2.72 -5.67
C LYS A 86 -10.54 -3.02 -6.20
N LEU A 87 -9.59 -2.12 -5.92
CA LEU A 87 -8.20 -2.14 -6.40
C LEU A 87 -7.36 -3.33 -5.89
N GLY A 88 -7.89 -4.14 -4.98
CA GLY A 88 -7.22 -5.29 -4.38
C GLY A 88 -7.50 -5.36 -2.88
N HIS A 89 -7.11 -6.46 -2.24
CA HIS A 89 -7.18 -6.58 -0.79
C HIS A 89 -6.01 -5.81 -0.14
N PRO A 90 -6.25 -4.92 0.85
CA PRO A 90 -5.19 -4.09 1.43
C PRO A 90 -4.01 -4.86 2.04
N ARG A 91 -4.26 -6.06 2.59
CA ARG A 91 -3.19 -6.92 3.11
C ARG A 91 -2.25 -7.43 2.01
N LEU A 92 -2.76 -7.75 0.83
CA LEU A 92 -1.90 -8.19 -0.27
C LEU A 92 -1.04 -7.01 -0.75
N HIS A 93 -1.64 -5.82 -0.89
CA HIS A 93 -0.89 -4.59 -1.16
C HIS A 93 0.22 -4.35 -0.14
N GLN A 94 -0.06 -4.47 1.16
CA GLN A 94 0.96 -4.33 2.21
C GLN A 94 2.15 -5.28 2.00
N LEU A 95 1.89 -6.57 1.75
CA LEU A 95 2.94 -7.56 1.59
C LEU A 95 3.78 -7.34 0.32
N LEU A 96 3.14 -6.93 -0.77
CA LEU A 96 3.83 -6.55 -2.00
C LEU A 96 4.71 -5.31 -1.76
N ALA A 97 4.17 -4.30 -1.07
CA ALA A 97 4.89 -3.07 -0.75
C ALA A 97 6.15 -3.33 0.08
N LEU A 98 6.05 -4.17 1.11
CA LEU A 98 7.18 -4.58 1.95
C LEU A 98 8.24 -5.35 1.15
N THR A 99 7.83 -6.19 0.20
CA THR A 99 8.77 -6.94 -0.66
C THR A 99 9.50 -5.98 -1.59
N LEU A 100 8.78 -5.09 -2.26
CA LEU A 100 9.34 -4.08 -3.17
C LEU A 100 10.26 -3.09 -2.45
N TRP A 101 9.93 -2.73 -1.20
CA TRP A 101 10.80 -1.90 -0.37
C TRP A 101 12.13 -2.59 -0.10
N LYS A 102 12.12 -3.88 0.28
CA LYS A 102 13.36 -4.66 0.47
C LYS A 102 14.20 -4.75 -0.80
N GLU A 103 13.55 -4.73 -1.97
CA GLU A 103 14.20 -4.70 -3.29
C GLU A 103 14.62 -3.30 -3.74
N GLN A 104 14.45 -2.27 -2.90
CA GLN A 104 14.70 -0.85 -3.21
C GLN A 104 13.90 -0.32 -4.42
N ASN A 105 12.80 -0.98 -4.79
CA ASN A 105 11.86 -0.48 -5.77
C ASN A 105 10.83 0.43 -5.09
N TYR A 106 11.29 1.62 -4.71
CA TYR A 106 10.49 2.58 -3.92
C TYR A 106 9.24 3.08 -4.65
N CYS A 107 9.31 3.28 -5.96
CA CYS A 107 8.18 3.77 -6.76
C CYS A 107 6.98 2.82 -6.67
N GLU A 108 7.20 1.54 -6.96
CA GLU A 108 6.15 0.52 -6.88
C GLU A 108 5.76 0.23 -5.43
N SER A 109 6.74 0.23 -4.51
CA SER A 109 6.47 0.06 -3.08
C SER A 109 5.50 1.14 -2.56
N ARG A 110 5.73 2.41 -2.92
CA ARG A 110 4.86 3.55 -2.57
C ARG A 110 3.45 3.37 -3.11
N TYR A 111 3.31 2.95 -4.37
CA TYR A 111 2.00 2.64 -4.96
C TYR A 111 1.24 1.59 -4.14
N HIS A 112 1.90 0.49 -3.79
CA HIS A 112 1.27 -0.57 -3.01
C HIS A 112 0.99 -0.15 -1.56
N PHE A 113 1.87 0.60 -0.92
CA PHE A 113 1.62 1.14 0.43
C PHE A 113 0.40 2.07 0.46
N LEU A 114 0.22 2.90 -0.57
CA LEU A 114 -0.93 3.80 -0.68
C LEU A 114 -2.28 3.06 -0.70
N HIS A 115 -2.32 1.86 -1.27
CA HIS A 115 -3.50 0.99 -1.33
C HIS A 115 -3.58 0.01 -0.15
N SER A 116 -2.61 0.05 0.75
CA SER A 116 -2.60 -0.71 1.99
C SER A 116 -3.32 0.05 3.12
N ARG A 117 -3.33 -0.53 4.32
CA ARG A 117 -3.73 0.17 5.56
C ARG A 117 -2.52 0.43 6.48
N ASP A 118 -1.31 0.28 5.95
CA ASP A 118 -0.06 0.35 6.69
C ASP A 118 0.60 1.73 6.54
N GLY A 119 0.08 2.70 7.30
CA GLY A 119 0.62 4.06 7.31
C GLY A 119 2.03 4.15 7.91
N GLU A 120 2.33 3.29 8.89
CA GLU A 120 3.64 3.29 9.56
C GLU A 120 4.73 2.72 8.65
N GLY A 121 4.46 1.57 8.01
CA GLY A 121 5.36 0.99 7.00
C GLY A 121 5.59 1.94 5.83
N CYS A 122 4.53 2.62 5.36
CA CYS A 122 4.63 3.64 4.32
C CYS A 122 5.57 4.79 4.75
N ALA A 123 5.42 5.30 5.97
CA ALA A 123 6.26 6.39 6.47
C ALA A 123 7.73 5.97 6.56
N ASN A 124 8.01 4.79 7.12
CA ASN A 124 9.39 4.29 7.23
C ASN A 124 10.04 4.12 5.84
N MET A 125 9.30 3.56 4.89
CA MET A 125 9.76 3.44 3.50
C MET A 125 10.01 4.83 2.88
N LEU A 126 9.11 5.80 3.10
CA LEU A 126 9.27 7.16 2.58
C LEU A 126 10.49 7.87 3.18
N VAL A 127 10.80 7.67 4.47
CA VAL A 127 12.02 8.24 5.09
C VAL A 127 13.27 7.68 4.44
N GLU A 128 13.32 6.37 4.20
CA GLU A 128 14.44 5.77 3.48
C GLU A 128 14.50 6.28 2.04
N TYR A 129 13.35 6.39 1.38
CA TYR A 129 13.28 6.81 -0.01
C TYR A 129 13.71 8.28 -0.20
N SER A 130 13.20 9.19 0.64
CA SER A 130 13.56 10.62 0.59
C SER A 130 15.04 10.85 0.89
N THR A 131 15.61 10.10 1.84
CA THR A 131 17.03 10.24 2.21
C THR A 131 17.97 9.61 1.20
N ALA A 132 17.58 8.48 0.57
CA ALA A 132 18.42 7.77 -0.39
C ALA A 132 18.34 8.33 -1.82
N ARG A 133 17.17 8.84 -2.23
CA ARG A 133 16.88 9.21 -3.64
C ARG A 133 16.29 10.61 -3.82
N GLY A 134 15.81 11.26 -2.76
CA GLY A 134 15.18 12.57 -2.82
C GLY A 134 16.16 13.74 -2.70
N PHE A 135 15.73 14.92 -3.15
CA PHE A 135 16.47 16.16 -2.88
C PHE A 135 16.16 16.70 -1.47
N ARG A 136 17.12 17.40 -0.87
CA ARG A 136 16.95 18.01 0.46
C ARG A 136 15.78 19.00 0.51
N SER A 137 15.49 19.66 -0.60
CA SER A 137 14.38 20.61 -0.76
C SER A 137 13.01 19.93 -0.91
N GLU A 138 12.93 18.59 -0.97
CA GLU A 138 11.69 17.85 -1.20
C GLU A 138 11.24 17.07 0.03
N VAL A 139 12.01 17.08 1.12
CA VAL A 139 11.76 16.27 2.33
C VAL A 139 10.33 16.38 2.84
N ASP A 140 9.76 17.58 2.86
CA ASP A 140 8.37 17.84 3.25
C ASP A 140 7.35 17.49 2.16
N MET A 141 7.74 17.53 0.88
CA MET A 141 6.90 17.17 -0.27
C MET A 141 6.61 15.67 -0.33
N PHE A 142 7.57 14.80 0.04
CA PHE A 142 7.36 13.34 0.07
C PHE A 142 6.17 12.95 0.95
N VAL A 143 6.12 13.49 2.18
CA VAL A 143 5.02 13.20 3.12
C VAL A 143 3.74 13.93 2.73
N ALA A 144 3.81 15.18 2.24
CA ALA A 144 2.64 15.91 1.79
C ALA A 144 1.91 15.16 0.65
N GLN A 145 2.66 14.69 -0.36
CA GLN A 145 2.11 13.92 -1.46
C GLN A 145 1.46 12.61 -0.98
N ALA A 146 2.10 11.88 -0.06
CA ALA A 146 1.53 10.65 0.49
C ALA A 146 0.23 10.91 1.28
N VAL A 147 0.23 11.93 2.15
CA VAL A 147 -0.95 12.30 2.95
C VAL A 147 -2.13 12.70 2.06
N LEU A 148 -1.92 13.60 1.10
CA LEU A 148 -2.97 14.04 0.19
C LEU A 148 -3.56 12.87 -0.61
N GLN A 149 -2.72 11.98 -1.13
CA GLN A 149 -3.18 10.79 -1.85
C GLN A 149 -3.98 9.83 -0.96
N PHE A 150 -3.57 9.62 0.31
CA PHE A 150 -4.36 8.82 1.25
C PHE A 150 -5.72 9.46 1.53
N LEU A 151 -5.79 10.80 1.63
CA LEU A 151 -7.03 11.54 1.81
C LEU A 151 -7.96 11.40 0.59
N CYS A 152 -7.43 11.44 -0.64
CA CYS A 152 -8.20 11.16 -1.86
C CYS A 152 -8.81 9.75 -1.87
N LEU A 153 -8.08 8.76 -1.32
CA LEU A 153 -8.58 7.39 -1.13
C LEU A 153 -9.50 7.23 0.09
N LYS A 154 -9.91 8.33 0.73
CA LYS A 154 -10.74 8.38 1.95
C LYS A 154 -10.13 7.59 3.12
N ASN A 155 -8.81 7.44 3.14
CA ASN A 155 -8.07 6.74 4.19
C ASN A 155 -7.40 7.73 5.15
N LYS A 156 -8.22 8.48 5.90
CA LYS A 156 -7.74 9.46 6.88
C LYS A 156 -6.89 8.84 8.00
N SER A 157 -7.14 7.59 8.37
CA SER A 157 -6.39 6.92 9.45
C SER A 157 -4.93 6.69 9.04
N SER A 158 -4.68 6.10 7.86
CA SER A 158 -3.31 5.94 7.38
C SER A 158 -2.65 7.27 7.04
N ALA A 159 -3.41 8.28 6.59
CA ALA A 159 -2.91 9.64 6.36
C ALA A 159 -2.34 10.28 7.64
N SER A 160 -3.04 10.19 8.78
CA SER A 160 -2.54 10.71 10.05
C SER A 160 -1.33 9.93 10.59
N VAL A 161 -1.34 8.61 10.43
CA VAL A 161 -0.22 7.76 10.86
C VAL A 161 1.03 8.05 10.02
N VAL A 162 0.90 8.12 8.69
CA VAL A 162 2.05 8.37 7.81
C VAL A 162 2.69 9.73 8.12
N PHE A 163 1.88 10.77 8.34
CA PHE A 163 2.37 12.10 8.69
C PHE A 163 3.13 12.10 10.01
N THR A 164 2.52 11.55 11.06
CA THR A 164 3.11 11.52 12.41
C THR A 164 4.40 10.70 12.42
N THR A 165 4.39 9.49 11.86
CA THR A 165 5.56 8.62 11.83
C THR A 165 6.70 9.21 11.00
N TYR A 166 6.41 9.80 9.83
CA TYR A 166 7.43 10.37 8.97
C TYR A 166 8.09 11.59 9.62
N THR A 167 7.30 12.53 10.16
CA THR A 167 7.83 13.74 10.80
C THR A 167 8.64 13.42 12.06
N GLN A 168 8.28 12.38 12.81
CA GLN A 168 9.05 11.95 13.99
C GLN A 168 10.34 11.21 13.66
N LYS A 169 10.40 10.45 12.55
CA LYS A 169 11.54 9.59 12.21
C LYS A 169 12.50 10.21 11.20
N HIS A 170 12.09 11.22 10.44
CA HIS A 170 12.93 11.78 9.38
C HIS A 170 14.08 12.63 9.98
N PRO A 171 15.36 12.35 9.66
CA PRO A 171 16.50 12.98 10.31
C PRO A 171 16.65 14.48 10.02
N SER A 172 16.06 14.96 8.92
CA SER A 172 16.09 16.39 8.53
C SER A 172 14.86 17.19 8.97
N ILE A 173 13.95 16.58 9.74
CA ILE A 173 12.78 17.26 10.30
C ILE A 173 12.99 17.43 11.79
N GLU A 174 12.93 18.67 12.25
CA GLU A 174 12.98 18.99 13.68
C GLU A 174 11.66 18.64 14.36
N SER A 175 11.71 18.47 15.69
CA SER A 175 10.51 18.20 16.48
C SER A 175 9.44 19.27 16.26
N GLY A 176 8.21 18.84 16.03
CA GLY A 176 7.04 19.69 15.91
C GLY A 176 5.78 18.86 16.18
N PRO A 177 4.59 19.41 15.91
CA PRO A 177 4.29 20.78 15.48
C PRO A 177 4.45 21.84 16.60
N PRO A 178 4.66 23.13 16.27
CA PRO A 178 4.80 23.68 14.92
C PRO A 178 6.15 23.33 14.28
N PHE A 179 6.15 23.14 12.97
CA PHE A 179 7.34 22.84 12.18
C PHE A 179 7.93 24.11 11.56
N VAL A 180 9.23 24.09 11.22
CA VAL A 180 9.89 25.16 10.46
C VAL A 180 9.33 25.25 9.04
N GLN A 181 9.02 24.10 8.43
CA GLN A 181 8.50 24.00 7.06
C GLN A 181 7.01 24.36 7.01
N PRO A 182 6.61 25.40 6.24
CA PRO A 182 5.20 25.78 6.12
C PRO A 182 4.31 24.66 5.57
N LEU A 183 4.83 23.85 4.64
CA LEU A 183 4.07 22.74 4.06
C LEU A 183 3.70 21.67 5.10
N LEU A 184 4.58 21.37 6.06
CA LEU A 184 4.27 20.43 7.14
C LEU A 184 3.19 20.98 8.08
N ASN A 185 3.24 22.29 8.38
CA ASN A 185 2.18 22.94 9.17
C ASN A 185 0.84 22.92 8.43
N PHE A 186 0.83 23.18 7.12
CA PHE A 186 -0.36 23.04 6.29
C PHE A 186 -0.96 21.63 6.40
N ILE A 187 -0.14 20.59 6.20
CA ILE A 187 -0.62 19.19 6.26
C ILE A 187 -1.13 18.84 7.66
N TRP A 188 -0.46 19.30 8.71
CA TRP A 188 -0.92 19.09 10.08
C TRP A 188 -2.30 19.72 10.32
N PHE A 189 -2.48 21.00 9.96
CA PHE A 189 -3.77 21.68 10.10
C PHE A 189 -4.85 21.08 9.19
N LEU A 190 -4.47 20.64 7.98
CA LEU A 190 -5.37 19.96 7.05
C LEU A 190 -5.94 18.68 7.68
N LEU A 191 -5.08 17.85 8.29
CA LEU A 191 -5.52 16.63 8.97
C LEU A 191 -6.51 16.93 10.11
N LEU A 192 -6.24 17.97 10.92
CA LEU A 192 -7.15 18.42 11.97
C LEU A 192 -8.49 18.94 11.41
N ALA A 193 -8.45 19.68 10.29
CA ALA A 193 -9.65 20.21 9.64
C ALA A 193 -10.51 19.09 9.03
N VAL A 194 -9.89 18.07 8.41
CA VAL A 194 -10.56 16.90 7.86
C VAL A 194 -11.19 16.04 8.96
N GLU A 195 -10.51 15.86 10.08
CA GLU A 195 -11.05 15.13 11.23
C GLU A 195 -12.29 15.83 11.82
N GLY A 196 -12.24 17.15 11.92
CA GLY A 196 -13.34 17.97 12.43
C GLY A 196 -14.42 18.34 11.40
N GLY A 197 -14.26 17.97 10.12
CA GLY A 197 -15.20 18.34 9.05
C GLY A 197 -15.34 19.86 8.82
N LYS A 198 -14.28 20.64 9.09
CA LYS A 198 -14.33 22.11 9.12
C LYS A 198 -13.99 22.71 7.76
N LEU A 199 -14.99 22.81 6.87
CA LEU A 199 -14.80 23.32 5.50
C LEU A 199 -14.22 24.74 5.46
N THR A 200 -14.67 25.64 6.33
CA THR A 200 -14.16 27.03 6.37
C THR A 200 -12.68 27.09 6.73
N VAL A 201 -12.23 26.24 7.65
CA VAL A 201 -10.81 26.12 8.02
C VAL A 201 -10.00 25.60 6.84
N PHE A 202 -10.50 24.59 6.13
CA PHE A 202 -9.86 24.07 4.92
C PHE A 202 -9.66 25.17 3.86
N THR A 203 -10.70 25.95 3.55
CA THR A 203 -10.61 27.04 2.56
C THR A 203 -9.52 28.06 2.93
N VAL A 204 -9.50 28.51 4.19
CA VAL A 204 -8.49 29.46 4.67
C VAL A 204 -7.09 28.87 4.60
N LEU A 205 -6.90 27.60 4.96
CA LEU A 205 -5.60 26.93 4.86
C LEU A 205 -5.11 26.88 3.41
N CYS A 206 -5.97 26.52 2.46
CA CYS A 206 -5.61 26.47 1.04
C CYS A 206 -5.20 27.84 0.48
N GLU A 207 -5.84 28.92 0.93
CA GLU A 207 -5.51 30.29 0.52
C GLU A 207 -4.16 30.76 1.11
N GLN A 208 -3.97 30.58 2.42
CA GLN A 208 -2.79 31.10 3.13
C GLN A 208 -1.51 30.33 2.76
N TYR A 209 -1.60 29.04 2.46
CA TYR A 209 -0.45 28.20 2.13
C TYR A 209 -0.21 28.03 0.62
N GLN A 210 -0.85 28.84 -0.23
CA GLN A 210 -0.66 28.81 -1.70
C GLN A 210 0.82 28.76 -2.15
N PRO A 211 1.76 29.55 -1.57
CA PRO A 211 3.17 29.47 -1.98
C PRO A 211 3.79 28.09 -1.74
N ALA A 212 3.40 27.40 -0.66
CA ALA A 212 3.87 26.05 -0.37
C ALA A 212 3.17 25.01 -1.27
N LEU A 213 1.88 25.20 -1.56
CA LEU A 213 1.09 24.31 -2.41
C LEU A 213 1.53 24.34 -3.88
N ARG A 214 1.99 25.48 -4.38
CA ARG A 214 2.47 25.62 -5.76
C ARG A 214 3.78 24.89 -6.07
N ARG A 215 4.46 24.32 -5.05
CA ARG A 215 5.68 23.53 -5.24
C ARG A 215 5.43 22.21 -5.97
N ASP A 216 4.23 21.64 -5.83
CA ASP A 216 3.76 20.50 -6.62
C ASP A 216 2.43 20.89 -7.27
N PRO A 217 2.35 20.96 -8.61
CA PRO A 217 1.12 21.30 -9.31
C PRO A 217 -0.08 20.42 -8.92
N MET A 218 0.17 19.16 -8.55
CA MET A 218 -0.87 18.18 -8.19
C MET A 218 -1.52 18.44 -6.83
N TYR A 219 -0.98 19.32 -5.99
CA TYR A 219 -1.56 19.58 -4.65
C TYR A 219 -2.87 20.36 -4.69
N ASN A 220 -3.16 21.08 -5.78
CA ASN A 220 -4.41 21.82 -5.94
C ASN A 220 -5.50 21.03 -6.68
N GLU A 221 -5.18 19.86 -7.23
CA GLU A 221 -6.13 18.95 -7.92
C GLU A 221 -6.89 18.07 -6.93
#